data_AF-A0A966IIE5-F1
#
_entry.id   AF-A0A966IIE5-F1
#
_cell.length_a   1.000
_cell.length_b   1.000
_cell.length_c   1.000
_cell.angle_alpha   90.00
_cell.angle_beta   90.00
_cell.angle_gamma   90.00
#
_symmetry.space_group_name_H-M   'P 1'
#
loop_
_entity.id
_entity.type
_entity.pdbx_description
1 polymer ?
#
loop_
_entity_poly.entity_id
_entity_poly.type
_entity_poly.pdbx_seq_one_letter_code
_entity_poly.pdbx_strand_id
1 'polypeptide(L)'
;GTLEQDCYRRDFTVNALYYCPITKKIEDRNNGLGHIHKKIIVSIGDPQLRFEEDPVRSLRAIRFSNKLGFKIDNQVKNAIYDKGHLLSSISNARLFDEFCKIFLGGMGEKNFNKLCSFNINKYLVLSNPNKNEFSHNVMLQALRNTDDRIKNDQSVTPGFLLAALLWPTLISRCTKNNEINIRKFFRSMDGVLREQQKLTAVPRKFNSYIKDIWVLQLKLHSRIKSQPYKTIRHPRFRAAYDFLLVREKASSDKNGLGKWWTDFQKNDDSLRGSLIARMNEKNDADSSKIFGFYNELR
;
A
#
# COMPACT_ATOMS: atom_id res chain seq x y z
N GLY A 1 4.19 -22.82 -30.74
CA GLY A 1 5.29 -21.97 -31.25
C GLY A 1 6.61 -22.63 -30.90
N THR A 2 7.68 -22.28 -31.61
CA THR A 2 9.04 -22.75 -31.29
C THR A 2 9.55 -22.13 -29.99
N LEU A 3 10.59 -22.71 -29.38
CA LEU A 3 11.27 -22.15 -28.20
C LEU A 3 11.70 -20.70 -28.43
N GLU A 4 12.16 -20.41 -29.65
CA GLU A 4 12.57 -19.09 -30.09
C GLU A 4 11.44 -18.08 -30.04
N GLN A 5 10.26 -18.46 -30.56
CA GLN A 5 9.07 -17.63 -30.53
C GLN A 5 8.58 -17.36 -29.11
N ASP A 6 8.71 -18.33 -28.19
CA ASP A 6 8.40 -18.09 -26.77
C ASP A 6 9.39 -17.12 -26.13
N CYS A 7 10.69 -17.29 -26.43
CA CYS A 7 11.76 -16.43 -25.94
C CYS A 7 11.54 -14.95 -26.27
N TYR A 8 11.18 -14.63 -27.52
CA TYR A 8 10.90 -13.26 -27.94
C TYR A 8 9.62 -12.66 -27.34
N ARG A 9 8.69 -13.50 -26.84
CA ARG A 9 7.46 -13.01 -26.18
C ARG A 9 7.67 -12.62 -24.73
N ARG A 10 8.75 -13.06 -24.08
CA ARG A 10 9.08 -12.72 -22.70
C ARG A 10 9.52 -11.26 -22.57
N ASP A 11 9.47 -10.74 -21.35
CA ASP A 11 9.73 -9.31 -21.14
C ASP A 11 11.21 -9.00 -20.93
N PHE A 12 11.92 -9.82 -20.14
CA PHE A 12 13.28 -9.54 -19.70
C PHE A 12 14.19 -10.74 -19.93
N THR A 13 15.44 -10.45 -20.30
CA THR A 13 16.47 -11.45 -20.63
C THR A 13 16.68 -12.45 -19.50
N VAL A 14 16.71 -11.97 -18.25
CA VAL A 14 16.88 -12.78 -17.02
C VAL A 14 15.74 -13.77 -16.77
N ASN A 15 14.56 -13.56 -17.38
CA ASN A 15 13.40 -14.43 -17.26
C ASN A 15 13.21 -15.34 -18.50
N ALA A 16 14.13 -15.31 -19.46
CA ALA A 16 14.08 -16.04 -20.72
C ALA A 16 15.22 -17.06 -20.88
N LEU A 17 15.65 -17.66 -19.76
CA LEU A 17 16.57 -18.79 -19.73
C LEU A 17 15.78 -20.10 -19.72
N TYR A 18 16.21 -21.06 -20.53
CA TYR A 18 15.59 -22.38 -20.62
C TYR A 18 16.57 -23.44 -20.17
N TYR A 19 16.13 -24.37 -19.34
CA TYR A 19 16.95 -25.50 -18.90
C TYR A 19 16.44 -26.78 -19.55
N CYS A 20 17.33 -27.48 -20.25
CA CYS A 20 17.03 -28.81 -20.78
C CYS A 20 17.45 -29.88 -19.75
N PRO A 21 16.51 -30.63 -19.15
CA PRO A 21 16.84 -31.63 -18.14
C PRO A 21 17.60 -32.84 -18.71
N ILE A 22 17.47 -33.10 -20.01
CA ILE A 22 18.13 -34.22 -20.69
C ILE A 22 19.61 -33.89 -20.93
N THR A 23 19.88 -32.75 -21.56
CA THR A 23 21.26 -32.34 -21.87
C THR A 23 21.94 -31.66 -20.68
N LYS A 24 21.19 -31.30 -19.63
CA LYS A 24 21.61 -30.53 -18.46
C LYS A 24 22.23 -29.17 -18.82
N LYS A 25 21.86 -28.61 -19.98
CA LYS A 25 22.35 -27.32 -20.47
C LYS A 25 21.31 -26.22 -20.29
N ILE A 26 21.80 -25.01 -20.06
CA ILE A 26 21.00 -23.78 -20.11
C ILE A 26 21.10 -23.21 -21.51
N GLU A 27 19.96 -23.02 -22.17
CA GLU A 27 19.86 -22.25 -23.40
C GLU A 27 19.61 -20.79 -23.07
N ASP A 28 20.58 -19.94 -23.43
CA ASP A 28 20.53 -18.49 -23.31
C ASP A 28 20.68 -17.86 -24.68
N ARG A 29 19.57 -17.36 -25.23
CA ARG A 29 19.54 -16.71 -26.56
C ARG A 29 19.65 -15.18 -26.50
N ASN A 30 19.47 -14.59 -25.31
CA ASN A 30 19.36 -13.14 -25.13
C ASN A 30 20.42 -12.59 -24.16
N ASN A 31 21.49 -13.36 -23.92
CA ASN A 31 22.54 -13.03 -22.95
C ASN A 31 22.00 -12.78 -21.52
N GLY A 32 20.95 -13.50 -21.14
CA GLY A 32 20.35 -13.44 -19.81
C GLY A 32 21.33 -13.79 -18.69
N LEU A 33 22.23 -14.76 -18.90
CA LEU A 33 23.27 -15.12 -17.93
C LEU A 33 24.25 -13.96 -17.72
N GLY A 34 24.70 -13.30 -18.79
CA GLY A 34 25.54 -12.12 -18.70
C GLY A 34 24.86 -10.97 -17.94
N HIS A 35 23.57 -10.75 -18.17
CA HIS A 35 22.78 -9.75 -17.45
C HIS A 35 22.54 -10.09 -15.97
N ILE A 36 22.39 -11.38 -15.63
CA ILE A 36 22.36 -11.86 -14.24
C ILE A 36 23.68 -11.58 -13.54
N HIS A 37 24.82 -11.90 -14.17
CA HIS A 37 26.15 -11.62 -13.60
C HIS A 37 26.36 -10.11 -13.36
N LYS A 38 25.90 -9.26 -14.29
CA LYS A 38 25.95 -7.80 -14.16
C LYS A 38 24.87 -7.23 -13.22
N LYS A 39 23.92 -8.05 -12.76
CA LYS A 39 22.75 -7.66 -11.94
C LYS A 39 21.94 -6.52 -12.58
N ILE A 40 21.59 -6.67 -13.86
CA ILE A 40 20.80 -5.69 -14.61
C ILE A 40 19.53 -6.30 -15.21
N ILE A 41 18.43 -5.55 -15.20
CA ILE A 41 17.17 -5.87 -15.87
C ILE A 41 17.20 -5.25 -17.26
N VAL A 42 17.27 -6.10 -18.29
CA VAL A 42 17.31 -5.72 -19.71
C VAL A 42 16.08 -6.28 -20.40
N SER A 43 15.41 -5.45 -21.22
CA SER A 43 14.25 -5.85 -22.02
C SER A 43 14.67 -6.79 -23.15
N ILE A 44 13.80 -7.72 -23.53
CA ILE A 44 13.94 -8.48 -24.78
C ILE A 44 13.28 -7.65 -25.89
N GLY A 45 14.08 -7.23 -26.87
CA GLY A 45 13.68 -6.25 -27.88
C GLY A 45 13.66 -4.80 -27.35
N ASP A 46 13.20 -3.87 -28.18
CA ASP A 46 13.14 -2.44 -27.84
C ASP A 46 12.09 -2.17 -26.74
N PRO A 47 12.50 -1.67 -25.54
CA PRO A 47 11.55 -1.40 -24.47
C PRO A 47 10.48 -0.37 -24.82
N GLN A 48 10.72 0.55 -25.75
CA GLN A 48 9.71 1.53 -26.18
C GLN A 48 8.52 0.83 -26.83
N LEU A 49 8.78 0.03 -27.87
CA LEU A 49 7.76 -0.76 -28.57
C LEU A 49 7.09 -1.78 -27.64
N ARG A 50 7.87 -2.46 -26.80
CA ARG A 50 7.35 -3.47 -25.88
C ARG A 50 6.42 -2.86 -24.83
N PHE A 51 6.63 -1.62 -24.41
CA PHE A 51 5.74 -0.97 -23.45
C PHE A 51 4.50 -0.38 -24.12
N GLU A 52 4.53 -0.07 -25.41
CA GLU A 52 3.34 0.24 -26.19
C GLU A 52 2.43 -0.98 -26.35
N GLU A 53 3.01 -2.13 -26.66
CA GLU A 53 2.28 -3.41 -26.75
C GLU A 53 1.68 -3.82 -25.41
N ASP A 54 2.46 -3.70 -24.33
CA ASP A 54 2.03 -4.11 -22.99
C ASP A 54 2.60 -3.21 -21.89
N PRO A 55 1.90 -2.11 -21.55
CA PRO A 55 2.35 -1.13 -20.56
C PRO A 55 2.69 -1.71 -19.18
N VAL A 56 2.08 -2.84 -18.77
CA VAL A 56 2.36 -3.44 -17.45
C VAL A 56 3.78 -4.00 -17.33
N ARG A 57 4.52 -4.12 -18.45
CA ARG A 57 5.95 -4.46 -18.42
C ARG A 57 6.79 -3.44 -17.64
N SER A 58 6.39 -2.16 -17.63
CA SER A 58 7.01 -1.13 -16.78
C SER A 58 6.93 -1.48 -15.28
N LEU A 59 5.74 -1.90 -14.83
CA LEU A 59 5.49 -2.35 -13.45
C LEU A 59 6.29 -3.62 -13.13
N ARG A 60 6.36 -4.56 -14.08
CA ARG A 60 7.15 -5.80 -13.95
C ARG A 60 8.65 -5.50 -13.86
N ALA A 61 9.19 -4.55 -14.61
CA ALA A 61 10.59 -4.13 -14.54
C ALA A 61 10.96 -3.67 -13.12
N ILE A 62 10.13 -2.81 -12.52
CA ILE A 62 10.31 -2.31 -11.14
C ILE A 62 10.26 -3.47 -10.14
N ARG A 63 9.25 -4.33 -10.27
CA ARG A 63 9.06 -5.48 -9.38
C ARG A 63 10.25 -6.45 -9.43
N PHE A 64 10.70 -6.83 -10.63
CA PHE A 64 11.85 -7.74 -10.78
C PHE A 64 13.15 -7.09 -10.32
N SER A 65 13.37 -5.81 -10.65
CA SER A 65 14.54 -5.06 -10.19
C SER A 65 14.66 -5.10 -8.66
N ASN A 66 13.57 -4.86 -7.93
CA ASN A 66 13.60 -4.93 -6.46
C ASN A 66 13.66 -6.36 -5.91
N LYS A 67 12.91 -7.30 -6.51
CA LYS A 67 12.91 -8.70 -6.08
C LYS A 67 14.29 -9.35 -6.21
N LEU A 68 15.01 -9.08 -7.30
CA LEU A 68 16.32 -9.66 -7.58
C LEU A 68 17.48 -8.80 -7.04
N GLY A 69 17.21 -7.55 -6.64
CA GLY A 69 18.26 -6.58 -6.28
C GLY A 69 19.08 -6.12 -7.49
N PHE A 70 18.49 -6.13 -8.68
CA PHE A 70 19.14 -5.75 -9.95
C PHE A 70 18.86 -4.30 -10.29
N LYS A 71 19.79 -3.62 -10.97
CA LYS A 71 19.55 -2.28 -11.53
C LYS A 71 18.68 -2.38 -12.78
N ILE A 72 17.92 -1.34 -13.09
CA ILE A 72 17.17 -1.25 -14.35
C ILE A 72 18.11 -0.67 -15.40
N ASP A 73 18.19 -1.29 -16.57
CA ASP A 73 18.96 -0.76 -17.69
C ASP A 73 18.45 0.64 -18.14
N ASN A 74 19.34 1.46 -18.69
CA ASN A 74 19.01 2.85 -19.06
C ASN A 74 17.92 2.93 -20.14
N GLN A 75 17.90 2.01 -21.12
CA GLN A 75 16.86 2.00 -22.15
C GLN A 75 15.49 1.68 -21.55
N VAL A 76 15.45 0.70 -20.64
CA VAL A 76 14.23 0.34 -19.90
C VAL A 76 13.78 1.51 -19.02
N LYS A 77 14.72 2.17 -18.34
CA LYS A 77 14.45 3.33 -17.48
C LYS A 77 13.80 4.47 -18.29
N ASN A 78 14.36 4.81 -19.45
CA ASN A 78 13.82 5.85 -20.33
C ASN A 78 12.42 5.50 -20.83
N ALA A 79 12.22 4.25 -21.27
CA ALA A 79 10.90 3.78 -21.69
C ALA A 79 9.84 3.86 -20.57
N ILE A 80 10.21 3.65 -19.30
CA ILE A 80 9.27 3.85 -18.17
C ILE A 80 8.84 5.32 -18.08
N TYR A 81 9.75 6.28 -18.23
CA TYR A 81 9.40 7.70 -18.22
C TYR A 81 8.52 8.08 -19.40
N ASP A 82 8.87 7.64 -20.61
CA ASP A 82 8.18 8.04 -21.84
C ASP A 82 6.80 7.37 -21.96
N LYS A 83 6.71 6.06 -21.67
CA LYS A 83 5.53 5.24 -21.92
C LYS A 83 4.73 4.90 -20.67
N GLY A 84 5.19 5.29 -19.48
CA GLY A 84 4.49 5.01 -18.22
C GLY A 84 3.05 5.53 -18.17
N HIS A 85 2.74 6.58 -18.95
CA HIS A 85 1.39 7.12 -19.05
C HIS A 85 0.38 6.17 -19.70
N LEU A 86 0.84 5.20 -20.51
CA LEU A 86 0.00 4.19 -21.15
C LEU A 86 -0.61 3.22 -20.15
N LEU A 87 -0.19 3.21 -18.88
CA LEU A 87 -0.85 2.44 -17.84
C LEU A 87 -2.33 2.81 -17.68
N SER A 88 -2.76 4.02 -18.06
CA SER A 88 -4.17 4.43 -18.02
C SER A 88 -5.06 3.69 -19.03
N SER A 89 -4.51 3.07 -20.08
CA SER A 89 -5.28 2.30 -21.07
C SER A 89 -5.44 0.83 -20.68
N ILE A 90 -4.72 0.37 -19.67
CA ILE A 90 -4.83 -1.01 -19.17
C ILE A 90 -6.14 -1.20 -18.42
N SER A 91 -6.76 -2.37 -18.59
CA SER A 91 -7.95 -2.70 -17.82
C SER A 91 -7.70 -2.63 -16.31
N ASN A 92 -8.64 -2.00 -15.59
CA ASN A 92 -8.51 -1.77 -14.16
C ASN A 92 -8.34 -3.08 -13.35
N ALA A 93 -8.89 -4.20 -13.82
CA ALA A 93 -8.71 -5.52 -13.21
C ALA A 93 -7.25 -6.00 -13.31
N ARG A 94 -6.64 -5.84 -14.49
CA ARG A 94 -5.24 -6.20 -14.71
C ARG A 94 -4.30 -5.30 -13.90
N LEU A 95 -4.60 -4.01 -13.78
CA LEU A 95 -3.86 -3.12 -12.88
C LEU A 95 -4.01 -3.52 -11.40
N PHE A 96 -5.19 -4.01 -10.98
CA PHE A 96 -5.37 -4.52 -9.62
C PHE A 96 -4.54 -5.79 -9.34
N ASP A 97 -4.43 -6.68 -10.32
CA ASP A 97 -3.56 -7.86 -10.20
C ASP A 97 -2.09 -7.46 -10.08
N GLU A 98 -1.63 -6.48 -10.87
CA GLU A 98 -0.27 -5.94 -10.76
C GLU A 98 -0.07 -5.17 -9.45
N PHE A 99 -1.06 -4.40 -8.98
CA PHE A 99 -1.06 -3.78 -7.64
C PHE A 99 -0.78 -4.83 -6.55
N CYS A 100 -1.50 -5.96 -6.59
CA CYS A 100 -1.30 -7.04 -5.62
C CYS A 100 0.12 -7.62 -5.72
N LYS A 101 0.61 -7.90 -6.94
CA LYS A 101 1.95 -8.46 -7.14
C LYS A 101 3.08 -7.51 -6.72
N ILE A 102 2.87 -6.21 -6.86
CA ILE A 102 3.84 -5.17 -6.51
C ILE A 102 3.88 -4.97 -5.01
N PHE A 103 2.73 -4.79 -4.36
CA PHE A 103 2.70 -4.35 -2.96
C PHE A 103 2.52 -5.48 -1.94
N LEU A 104 1.99 -6.63 -2.34
CA LEU A 104 1.77 -7.79 -1.46
C LEU A 104 2.82 -8.90 -1.68
N GLY A 105 3.96 -8.55 -2.29
CA GLY A 105 5.06 -9.46 -2.60
C GLY A 105 6.27 -9.37 -1.66
N GLY A 106 6.18 -8.64 -0.54
CA GLY A 106 7.24 -8.50 0.46
C GLY A 106 8.34 -7.49 0.11
N MET A 107 8.09 -6.65 -0.91
CA MET A 107 8.98 -5.57 -1.36
C MET A 107 8.19 -4.29 -1.68
N GLY A 108 7.02 -4.12 -1.08
CA GLY A 108 6.09 -3.03 -1.32
C GLY A 108 6.72 -1.66 -1.09
N GLU A 109 7.51 -1.48 -0.04
CA GLU A 109 8.20 -0.21 0.25
C GLU A 109 9.15 0.18 -0.88
N LYS A 110 10.06 -0.72 -1.26
CA LYS A 110 11.04 -0.49 -2.31
C LYS A 110 10.38 -0.27 -3.67
N ASN A 111 9.30 -1.00 -3.94
CA ASN A 111 8.52 -0.84 -5.16
C ASN A 111 7.85 0.53 -5.20
N PHE A 112 7.23 0.95 -4.11
CA PHE A 112 6.60 2.27 -3.99
C PHE A 112 7.58 3.41 -4.25
N ASN A 113 8.76 3.39 -3.63
CA ASN A 113 9.78 4.42 -3.84
C ASN A 113 10.18 4.54 -5.32
N LYS A 114 10.35 3.40 -6.02
CA LYS A 114 10.61 3.41 -7.48
C LYS A 114 9.42 3.92 -8.27
N LEU A 115 8.20 3.47 -7.99
CA LEU A 115 6.98 3.94 -8.66
C LEU A 115 6.80 5.46 -8.50
N CYS A 116 7.13 6.01 -7.34
CA CYS A 116 7.17 7.45 -7.08
C CYS A 116 8.25 8.15 -7.90
N SER A 117 9.49 7.61 -7.96
CA SER A 117 10.58 8.20 -8.76
C SER A 117 10.31 8.23 -10.26
N PHE A 118 9.47 7.32 -10.74
CA PHE A 118 9.00 7.26 -12.13
C PHE A 118 7.66 7.98 -12.35
N ASN A 119 7.05 8.54 -11.29
CA ASN A 119 5.75 9.21 -11.34
C ASN A 119 4.59 8.35 -11.91
N ILE A 120 4.65 7.03 -11.75
CA ILE A 120 3.62 6.10 -12.21
C ILE A 120 2.76 5.50 -11.09
N ASN A 121 3.07 5.79 -9.82
CA ASN A 121 2.24 5.39 -8.67
C ASN A 121 0.77 5.85 -8.79
N LYS A 122 0.54 7.02 -9.41
CA LYS A 122 -0.78 7.62 -9.63
C LYS A 122 -1.75 6.76 -10.43
N TYR A 123 -1.26 5.79 -11.21
CA TYR A 123 -2.09 4.84 -11.95
C TYR A 123 -2.57 3.66 -11.11
N LEU A 124 -1.94 3.43 -9.94
CA LEU A 124 -2.27 2.32 -9.05
C LEU A 124 -3.05 2.79 -7.81
N VAL A 125 -2.75 3.99 -7.31
CA VAL A 125 -3.30 4.49 -6.04
C VAL A 125 -3.73 5.94 -6.20
N LEU A 126 -4.95 6.25 -5.78
CA LEU A 126 -5.54 7.59 -5.84
C LEU A 126 -4.81 8.62 -4.97
N SER A 127 -4.26 8.20 -3.84
CA SER A 127 -3.56 9.10 -2.93
C SER A 127 -2.24 9.59 -3.48
N ASN A 128 -2.08 10.92 -3.48
CA ASN A 128 -0.86 11.57 -3.88
C ASN A 128 0.15 11.54 -2.70
N PRO A 129 1.27 10.82 -2.82
CA PRO A 129 2.27 10.75 -1.76
C PRO A 129 2.95 12.09 -1.50
N ASN A 130 3.03 12.98 -2.51
CA ASN A 130 3.72 14.27 -2.40
C ASN A 130 2.82 15.39 -1.87
N LYS A 131 1.63 15.07 -1.35
CA LYS A 131 0.68 16.08 -0.88
C LYS A 131 1.15 16.78 0.41
N ASN A 132 1.58 15.99 1.39
CA ASN A 132 2.21 16.44 2.62
C ASN A 132 3.08 15.31 3.15
N GLU A 133 3.94 15.62 4.13
CA GLU A 133 4.88 14.65 4.70
C GLU A 133 4.14 13.44 5.30
N PHE A 134 3.02 13.69 5.97
CA PHE A 134 2.18 12.63 6.53
C PHE A 134 1.63 11.67 5.46
N SER A 135 1.19 12.17 4.30
CA SER A 135 0.71 11.32 3.18
C SER A 135 1.78 10.35 2.73
N HIS A 136 3.01 10.83 2.53
CA HIS A 136 4.13 9.97 2.16
C HIS A 136 4.41 8.94 3.25
N ASN A 137 4.54 9.40 4.50
CA ASN A 137 4.93 8.57 5.63
C ASN A 137 3.91 7.47 5.94
N VAL A 138 2.61 7.76 5.92
CA VAL A 138 1.58 6.75 6.22
C VAL A 138 1.52 5.66 5.15
N MET A 139 1.68 6.05 3.87
CA MET A 139 1.74 5.09 2.77
C MET A 139 2.98 4.20 2.88
N LEU A 140 4.15 4.81 3.15
CA LEU A 140 5.41 4.10 3.33
C LEU A 140 5.38 3.14 4.52
N GLN A 141 4.85 3.58 5.67
CA GLN A 141 4.73 2.76 6.88
C GLN A 141 3.72 1.61 6.71
N ALA A 142 2.62 1.82 5.96
CA ALA A 142 1.68 0.75 5.65
C ALA A 142 2.32 -0.36 4.79
N LEU A 143 3.16 0.04 3.83
CA LEU A 143 3.90 -0.87 2.97
C LEU A 143 4.98 -1.62 3.75
N ARG A 144 5.77 -0.92 4.58
CA ARG A 144 6.73 -1.52 5.51
C ARG A 144 6.08 -2.57 6.41
N ASN A 145 4.96 -2.22 7.02
CA ASN A 145 4.23 -3.16 7.86
C ASN A 145 3.75 -4.38 7.06
N THR A 146 3.30 -4.19 5.83
CA THR A 146 2.89 -5.29 4.94
C THR A 146 4.08 -6.18 4.59
N ASP A 147 5.24 -5.60 4.29
CA ASP A 147 6.47 -6.32 3.99
C ASP A 147 6.97 -7.14 5.20
N ASP A 148 6.96 -6.54 6.39
CA ASP A 148 7.32 -7.22 7.65
C ASP A 148 6.38 -8.40 7.94
N ARG A 149 5.08 -8.26 7.66
CA ARG A 149 4.11 -9.35 7.83
C ARG A 149 4.41 -10.53 6.92
N ILE A 150 4.69 -10.25 5.64
CA ILE A 150 5.05 -11.29 4.66
C ILE A 150 6.35 -11.99 5.07
N LYS A 151 7.35 -11.22 5.53
CA LYS A 151 8.61 -11.76 6.03
C LYS A 151 8.43 -12.69 7.24
N ASN A 152 7.42 -12.43 8.06
CA ASN A 152 7.08 -13.23 9.24
C ASN A 152 6.01 -14.31 8.95
N ASP A 153 5.80 -14.68 7.69
CA ASP A 153 4.79 -15.67 7.24
C ASP A 153 3.36 -15.38 7.71
N GLN A 154 3.04 -14.10 7.92
CA GLN A 154 1.71 -13.66 8.31
C GLN A 154 0.84 -13.35 7.10
N SER A 155 -0.46 -13.62 7.22
CA SER A 155 -1.41 -13.26 6.18
C SER A 155 -1.52 -11.74 6.01
N VAL A 156 -1.60 -11.33 4.74
CA VAL A 156 -1.83 -9.94 4.31
C VAL A 156 -3.08 -9.89 3.44
N THR A 157 -3.75 -8.73 3.41
CA THR A 157 -4.99 -8.55 2.66
C THR A 157 -4.97 -7.23 1.90
N PRO A 158 -5.32 -7.21 0.60
CA PRO A 158 -5.38 -5.97 -0.19
C PRO A 158 -6.26 -4.89 0.46
N GLY A 159 -7.37 -5.29 1.08
CA GLY A 159 -8.28 -4.37 1.77
C GLY A 159 -7.63 -3.59 2.92
N PHE A 160 -6.71 -4.19 3.69
CA PHE A 160 -6.00 -3.46 4.75
C PHE A 160 -5.07 -2.42 4.15
N LEU A 161 -4.28 -2.83 3.16
CA LEU A 161 -3.33 -1.95 2.50
C LEU A 161 -4.05 -0.80 1.80
N LEU A 162 -5.13 -1.05 1.07
CA LEU A 162 -5.95 -0.01 0.44
C LEU A 162 -6.56 0.95 1.47
N ALA A 163 -7.03 0.46 2.62
CA ALA A 163 -7.56 1.33 3.66
C ALA A 163 -6.50 2.33 4.16
N ALA A 164 -5.25 1.87 4.29
CA ALA A 164 -4.13 2.71 4.70
C ALA A 164 -3.65 3.66 3.58
N LEU A 165 -3.47 3.15 2.36
CA LEU A 165 -2.98 3.92 1.23
C LEU A 165 -3.95 5.04 0.81
N LEU A 166 -5.26 4.84 0.96
CA LEU A 166 -6.30 5.82 0.58
C LEU A 166 -6.65 6.81 1.69
N TRP A 167 -6.14 6.58 2.90
CA TRP A 167 -6.41 7.41 4.06
C TRP A 167 -6.10 8.90 3.84
N PRO A 168 -4.95 9.28 3.25
CA PRO A 168 -4.64 10.69 3.06
C PRO A 168 -5.66 11.42 2.18
N THR A 169 -6.18 10.76 1.14
CA THR A 169 -7.21 11.34 0.28
C THR A 169 -8.54 11.49 1.03
N LEU A 170 -8.93 10.50 1.83
CA LEU A 170 -10.15 10.57 2.62
C LEU A 170 -10.10 11.74 3.61
N ILE A 171 -9.00 11.83 4.35
CA ILE A 171 -8.79 12.85 5.37
C ILE A 171 -8.71 14.25 4.77
N SER A 172 -8.00 14.41 3.66
CA SER A 172 -7.99 15.68 2.93
C SER A 172 -9.37 16.13 2.47
N ARG A 173 -10.30 15.22 2.16
CA ARG A 173 -11.65 15.59 1.71
C ARG A 173 -12.55 16.01 2.86
N CYS A 174 -12.45 15.34 4.00
CA CYS A 174 -13.35 15.60 5.13
C CYS A 174 -12.88 16.72 6.06
N THR A 175 -11.64 17.19 5.88
CA THR A 175 -11.07 18.25 6.73
C THR A 175 -11.45 19.63 6.24
N LYS A 176 -11.83 20.49 7.18
CA LYS A 176 -11.97 21.93 7.00
C LYS A 176 -11.46 22.62 8.27
N ASN A 177 -10.62 23.65 8.14
CA ASN A 177 -10.04 24.39 9.28
C ASN A 177 -9.35 23.46 10.32
N ASN A 178 -8.62 22.44 9.85
CA ASN A 178 -7.94 21.43 10.67
C ASN A 178 -8.85 20.57 11.56
N GLU A 179 -10.17 20.57 11.31
CA GLU A 179 -11.13 19.68 11.96
C GLU A 179 -11.77 18.74 10.95
N ILE A 180 -12.06 17.52 11.41
CA ILE A 180 -12.73 16.52 10.57
C ILE A 180 -14.24 16.65 10.72
N ASN A 181 -14.89 16.97 9.60
CA ASN A 181 -16.34 16.92 9.53
C ASN A 181 -16.80 15.46 9.39
N ILE A 182 -17.35 14.89 10.46
CA ILE A 182 -17.81 13.50 10.52
C ILE A 182 -18.85 13.20 9.42
N ARG A 183 -19.81 14.09 9.18
CA ARG A 183 -20.82 13.90 8.11
C ARG A 183 -20.14 13.84 6.73
N LYS A 184 -19.15 14.71 6.49
CA LYS A 184 -18.37 14.71 5.26
C LYS A 184 -17.46 13.48 5.13
N PHE A 185 -16.94 12.97 6.25
CA PHE A 185 -16.16 11.73 6.30
C PHE A 185 -16.98 10.56 5.75
N PHE A 186 -18.18 10.32 6.31
CA PHE A 186 -19.05 9.23 5.86
C PHE A 186 -19.43 9.36 4.38
N ARG A 187 -19.77 10.58 3.92
CA ARG A 187 -20.08 10.84 2.50
C ARG A 187 -18.87 10.65 1.57
N SER A 188 -17.66 10.93 2.05
CA SER A 188 -16.44 10.87 1.26
C SER A 188 -15.90 9.45 1.10
N MET A 189 -16.17 8.53 2.03
CA MET A 189 -15.71 7.13 1.94
C MET A 189 -16.11 6.47 0.61
N ASP A 190 -17.38 6.59 0.23
CA ASP A 190 -17.89 6.07 -1.05
C ASP A 190 -17.34 6.81 -2.26
N GLY A 191 -17.09 8.12 -2.16
CA GLY A 191 -16.44 8.89 -3.22
C GLY A 191 -15.02 8.41 -3.50
N VAL A 192 -14.22 8.24 -2.45
CA VAL A 192 -12.82 7.78 -2.55
C VAL A 192 -12.74 6.38 -3.14
N LEU A 193 -13.57 5.44 -2.67
CA LEU A 193 -13.59 4.08 -3.20
C LEU A 193 -14.04 4.03 -4.67
N ARG A 194 -15.04 4.84 -5.06
CA ARG A 194 -15.48 4.93 -6.46
C ARG A 194 -14.40 5.47 -7.38
N GLU A 195 -13.61 6.44 -6.93
CA GLU A 195 -12.49 6.95 -7.71
C GLU A 195 -11.32 5.98 -7.78
N GLN A 196 -10.99 5.29 -6.68
CA GLN A 196 -10.00 4.21 -6.71
C GLN A 196 -10.41 3.09 -7.68
N GLN A 197 -11.71 2.77 -7.76
CA GLN A 197 -12.24 1.78 -8.71
C GLN A 197 -11.97 2.14 -10.18
N LYS A 198 -11.83 3.44 -10.49
CA LYS A 198 -11.49 3.93 -11.84
C LYS A 198 -10.01 3.71 -12.19
N LEU A 199 -9.14 3.49 -11.20
CA LEU A 199 -7.72 3.20 -11.39
C LEU A 199 -7.46 1.70 -11.36
N THR A 200 -7.88 1.05 -10.27
CA THR A 200 -7.71 -0.40 -10.07
C THR A 200 -9.05 -0.99 -9.67
N ALA A 201 -9.49 -2.07 -10.33
CA ALA A 201 -10.79 -2.66 -10.07
C ALA A 201 -10.74 -3.49 -8.78
N VAL A 202 -10.96 -2.82 -7.65
CA VAL A 202 -10.98 -3.45 -6.34
C VAL A 202 -12.21 -4.37 -6.24
N PRO A 203 -12.04 -5.65 -5.85
CA PRO A 203 -13.16 -6.54 -5.59
C PRO A 203 -14.09 -6.00 -4.51
N ARG A 204 -15.41 -6.02 -4.76
CA ARG A 204 -16.44 -5.45 -3.85
C ARG A 204 -16.34 -5.97 -2.41
N LYS A 205 -15.87 -7.21 -2.21
CA LYS A 205 -15.66 -7.81 -0.88
C LYS A 205 -14.72 -7.00 0.03
N PHE A 206 -13.83 -6.19 -0.55
CA PHE A 206 -12.93 -5.34 0.23
C PHE A 206 -13.55 -3.99 0.60
N ASN A 207 -14.64 -3.56 -0.04
CA ASN A 207 -15.21 -2.23 0.22
C ASN A 207 -15.77 -2.11 1.64
N SER A 208 -16.54 -3.11 2.10
CA SER A 208 -17.03 -3.15 3.48
C SER A 208 -15.87 -3.20 4.47
N TYR A 209 -14.88 -4.06 4.20
CA TYR A 209 -13.67 -4.19 5.00
C TYR A 209 -12.91 -2.87 5.18
N ILE A 210 -12.70 -2.13 4.09
CA ILE A 210 -12.02 -0.83 4.12
C ILE A 210 -12.82 0.20 4.92
N LYS A 211 -14.13 0.30 4.67
CA LYS A 211 -15.01 1.21 5.40
C LYS A 211 -15.04 0.91 6.91
N ASP A 212 -15.10 -0.37 7.29
CA ASP A 212 -15.08 -0.77 8.69
C ASP A 212 -13.80 -0.30 9.38
N ILE A 213 -12.64 -0.47 8.74
CA ILE A 213 -11.35 0.03 9.26
C ILE A 213 -11.39 1.54 9.48
N TRP A 214 -11.88 2.30 8.49
CA TRP A 214 -11.98 3.76 8.58
C TRP A 214 -12.93 4.21 9.69
N VAL A 215 -14.11 3.59 9.81
CA VAL A 215 -15.07 3.90 10.87
C VAL A 215 -14.49 3.56 12.24
N LEU A 216 -13.76 2.45 12.36
CA LEU A 216 -13.08 2.10 13.59
C LEU A 216 -12.01 3.11 13.97
N GLN A 217 -11.34 3.80 13.04
CA GLN A 217 -10.40 4.88 13.40
C GLN A 217 -11.06 5.99 14.21
N LEU A 218 -12.32 6.35 13.91
CA LEU A 218 -13.08 7.33 14.68
C LEU A 218 -13.42 6.79 16.08
N LYS A 219 -13.79 5.51 16.19
CA LYS A 219 -14.14 4.86 17.47
C LYS A 219 -12.91 4.65 18.36
N LEU A 220 -11.78 4.30 17.78
CA LEU A 220 -10.50 4.14 18.47
C LEU A 220 -10.01 5.47 19.09
N HIS A 221 -10.40 6.60 18.50
CA HIS A 221 -10.04 7.93 18.99
C HIS A 221 -10.96 8.39 20.13
N SER A 222 -12.28 8.26 19.96
CA SER A 222 -13.27 8.82 20.90
C SER A 222 -13.23 8.17 22.29
N ARG A 223 -12.96 6.86 22.41
CA ARG A 223 -12.78 6.11 23.69
C ARG A 223 -13.77 6.51 24.81
N ILE A 224 -15.05 6.73 24.49
CA ILE A 224 -16.03 7.24 25.47
C ILE A 224 -16.66 6.09 26.26
N LYS A 225 -16.66 6.17 27.60
CA LYS A 225 -17.39 5.25 28.52
C LYS A 225 -17.08 3.77 28.22
N SER A 226 -18.10 2.95 27.96
CA SER A 226 -18.00 1.51 27.68
C SER A 226 -17.72 1.18 26.19
N GLN A 227 -17.57 2.20 25.33
CA GLN A 227 -17.29 2.01 23.91
C GLN A 227 -16.02 1.18 23.64
N PRO A 228 -14.92 1.30 24.41
CA PRO A 228 -13.73 0.49 24.15
C PRO A 228 -13.96 -1.02 24.20
N TYR A 229 -14.79 -1.49 25.13
CA TYR A 229 -15.18 -2.90 25.23
C TYR A 229 -15.93 -3.39 23.99
N LYS A 230 -16.81 -2.56 23.42
CA LYS A 230 -17.53 -2.88 22.17
C LYS A 230 -16.59 -2.87 20.97
N THR A 231 -15.65 -1.94 20.93
CA THR A 231 -14.70 -1.79 19.82
C THR A 231 -13.74 -2.98 19.72
N ILE A 232 -13.24 -3.51 20.84
CA ILE A 232 -12.37 -4.70 20.86
C ILE A 232 -13.04 -5.94 20.27
N ARG A 233 -14.35 -6.11 20.50
CA ARG A 233 -15.12 -7.26 20.04
C ARG A 233 -15.43 -7.22 18.54
N HIS A 234 -15.11 -6.12 17.85
CA HIS A 234 -15.40 -6.00 16.42
C HIS A 234 -14.51 -6.95 15.59
N PRO A 235 -15.06 -7.68 14.59
CA PRO A 235 -14.27 -8.63 13.78
C PRO A 235 -13.07 -8.02 13.06
N ARG A 236 -13.12 -6.71 12.81
CA ARG A 236 -12.07 -5.92 12.12
C ARG A 236 -11.20 -5.09 13.07
N PHE A 237 -11.35 -5.27 14.38
CA PHE A 237 -10.59 -4.51 15.38
C PHE A 237 -9.09 -4.63 15.17
N ARG A 238 -8.57 -5.86 14.96
CA ARG A 238 -7.13 -6.07 14.78
C ARG A 238 -6.54 -5.26 13.63
N ALA A 239 -7.22 -5.27 12.48
CA ALA A 239 -6.80 -4.49 11.32
C ALA A 239 -6.89 -2.97 11.56
N ALA A 240 -7.92 -2.51 12.27
CA ALA A 240 -8.04 -1.10 12.61
C ALA A 240 -6.98 -0.65 13.63
N TYR A 241 -6.63 -1.50 14.59
CA TYR A 241 -5.55 -1.26 15.55
C TYR A 241 -4.18 -1.27 14.86
N ASP A 242 -3.90 -2.24 13.98
CA ASP A 242 -2.66 -2.26 13.19
C ASP A 242 -2.54 -0.97 12.35
N PHE A 243 -3.65 -0.51 11.76
CA PHE A 243 -3.66 0.74 11.02
C PHE A 243 -3.45 1.97 11.92
N LEU A 244 -3.99 1.98 13.14
CA LEU A 244 -3.71 3.02 14.12
C LEU A 244 -2.21 3.10 14.45
N LEU A 245 -1.54 1.96 14.63
CA LEU A 245 -0.08 1.94 14.87
C LEU A 245 0.71 2.47 13.68
N VAL A 246 0.28 2.17 12.45
CA VAL A 246 0.87 2.73 11.22
C VAL A 246 0.72 4.26 11.20
N ARG A 247 -0.47 4.77 11.54
CA ARG A 247 -0.73 6.22 11.63
C ARG A 247 0.12 6.90 12.71
N GLU A 248 0.23 6.29 13.90
CA GLU A 248 1.05 6.83 14.99
C GLU A 248 2.54 6.83 14.65
N LYS A 249 3.04 5.84 13.91
CA LYS A 249 4.42 5.84 13.40
C LYS A 249 4.67 6.88 12.30
N ALA A 250 3.64 7.20 11.52
CA ALA A 250 3.72 8.19 10.44
C ALA A 250 3.54 9.64 10.92
N SER A 251 2.91 9.83 12.08
CA SER A 251 2.73 11.13 12.71
C SER A 251 3.94 11.51 13.57
N SER A 252 4.27 12.80 13.61
CA SER A 252 5.31 13.34 14.48
C SER A 252 4.92 13.31 15.96
N ASP A 253 3.62 13.22 16.26
CA ASP A 253 3.09 13.31 17.60
C ASP A 253 2.58 11.94 18.10
N LYS A 254 3.29 11.38 19.09
CA LYS A 254 2.95 10.11 19.72
C LYS A 254 2.02 10.38 20.89
N ASN A 255 0.75 10.63 20.58
CA ASN A 255 -0.31 10.81 21.56
C ASN A 255 -0.57 9.57 22.46
N GLY A 256 0.22 8.50 22.31
CA GLY A 256 0.18 7.30 23.15
C GLY A 256 -1.10 6.49 22.96
N LEU A 257 -1.87 6.78 21.90
CA LEU A 257 -3.15 6.13 21.62
C LEU A 257 -2.96 4.65 21.32
N GLY A 258 -1.94 4.31 20.51
CA GLY A 258 -1.57 2.92 20.26
C GLY A 258 -1.17 2.22 21.54
N LYS A 259 -0.32 2.83 22.38
CA LYS A 259 0.09 2.27 23.67
C LYS A 259 -1.11 1.99 24.58
N TRP A 260 -2.05 2.94 24.69
CA TRP A 260 -3.28 2.76 25.47
C TRP A 260 -4.08 1.56 24.98
N TRP A 261 -4.27 1.41 23.67
CA TRP A 261 -4.98 0.26 23.10
C TRP A 261 -4.18 -1.04 23.24
N THR A 262 -2.85 -1.01 23.23
CA THR A 262 -2.00 -2.17 23.53
C THR A 262 -2.22 -2.66 24.95
N ASP A 263 -2.26 -1.73 25.92
CA ASP A 263 -2.48 -2.07 27.32
C ASP A 263 -3.92 -2.52 27.58
N PHE A 264 -4.90 -1.86 26.94
CA PHE A 264 -6.33 -2.23 27.06
C PHE A 264 -6.66 -3.61 26.48
N GLN A 265 -5.89 -4.07 25.48
CA GLN A 265 -6.03 -5.42 24.91
C GLN A 265 -5.58 -6.54 25.86
N LYS A 266 -4.79 -6.23 26.89
CA LYS A 266 -4.37 -7.24 27.88
C LYS A 266 -5.61 -7.76 28.65
N ASN A 267 -5.61 -9.06 28.98
CA ASN A 267 -6.71 -9.74 29.68
C ASN A 267 -6.66 -9.48 31.19
N ASP A 268 -6.79 -8.20 31.57
CA ASP A 268 -6.89 -7.79 32.96
C ASP A 268 -8.00 -6.73 33.08
N ASP A 269 -9.13 -7.15 33.64
CA ASP A 269 -10.31 -6.29 33.78
C ASP A 269 -10.11 -5.17 34.82
N SER A 270 -9.21 -5.37 35.80
CA SER A 270 -8.80 -4.33 36.75
C SER A 270 -7.99 -3.23 36.06
N LEU A 271 -7.03 -3.62 35.21
CA LEU A 271 -6.29 -2.69 34.37
C LEU A 271 -7.21 -1.93 33.41
N ARG A 272 -8.16 -2.60 32.76
CA ARG A 272 -9.13 -1.95 31.85
C ARG A 272 -9.99 -0.91 32.57
N GLY A 273 -10.46 -1.21 33.78
CA GLY A 273 -11.21 -0.27 34.62
C GLY A 273 -10.39 0.97 34.98
N SER A 274 -9.14 0.78 35.42
CA SER A 274 -8.23 1.88 35.77
C SER A 274 -7.87 2.78 34.58
N LEU A 275 -7.71 2.21 33.39
CA LEU A 275 -7.41 2.94 32.16
C LEU A 275 -8.56 3.84 31.69
N ILE A 276 -9.81 3.39 31.90
CA ILE A 276 -11.01 4.17 31.59
C ILE A 276 -11.20 5.28 32.65
N ALA A 277 -10.97 4.97 33.93
CA ALA A 277 -11.08 5.95 35.02
C ALA A 277 -10.09 7.12 34.83
N ARG A 278 -8.80 6.83 34.61
CA ARG A 278 -7.76 7.84 34.31
C ARG A 278 -8.07 8.69 33.08
N MET A 279 -8.79 8.13 32.10
CA MET A 279 -9.16 8.85 30.90
C MET A 279 -10.35 9.80 31.14
N ASN A 280 -11.34 9.39 31.92
CA ASN A 280 -12.46 10.26 32.29
C ASN A 280 -11.98 11.46 33.11
N GLU A 281 -11.07 11.24 34.07
CA GLU A 281 -10.44 12.32 34.87
C GLU A 281 -9.70 13.33 33.97
N LYS A 282 -9.01 12.86 32.93
CA LYS A 282 -8.28 13.72 31.99
C LYS A 282 -9.20 14.51 31.05
N ASN A 283 -10.33 13.91 30.63
CA ASN A 283 -11.33 14.56 29.78
C ASN A 283 -12.16 15.60 30.54
N ASP A 284 -12.34 15.45 31.85
CA ASP A 284 -13.01 16.46 32.69
C ASP A 284 -12.11 17.70 32.92
N ALA A 285 -10.79 17.55 32.79
CA ALA A 285 -9.82 18.64 32.89
C ALA A 285 -9.59 19.40 31.56
N ASP A 286 -9.65 18.71 30.41
CA ASP A 286 -9.52 19.30 29.07
C ASP A 286 -10.91 19.57 28.46
N SER A 287 -11.45 20.78 28.64
CA SER A 287 -12.77 21.18 28.10
C SER A 287 -12.82 21.27 26.57
N SER A 288 -11.67 21.15 25.88
CA SER A 288 -11.59 21.12 24.43
C SER A 288 -11.70 19.68 23.92
N LYS A 289 -12.87 19.30 23.40
CA LYS A 289 -13.02 18.09 22.58
C LYS A 289 -12.26 18.31 21.27
N ILE A 290 -10.93 18.18 21.29
CA ILE A 290 -10.11 18.16 20.08
C ILE A 290 -10.38 16.83 19.38
N PHE A 291 -11.49 16.77 18.65
CA PHE A 291 -11.75 15.70 17.71
C PHE A 291 -10.96 16.01 16.44
N GLY A 292 -9.68 15.70 16.48
CA GLY A 292 -8.76 16.28 15.52
C GLY A 292 -7.63 15.34 15.20
N PHE A 293 -7.61 14.87 13.95
CA PHE A 293 -6.40 14.37 13.30
C PHE A 293 -5.45 15.54 13.01
N TYR A 294 -5.38 16.55 13.88
CA TYR A 294 -4.89 17.91 13.62
C TYR A 294 -3.46 17.91 13.06
N ASN A 295 -2.63 16.97 13.50
CA ASN A 295 -1.26 16.79 13.03
C ASN A 295 -1.12 15.87 11.81
N GLU A 296 -2.12 15.04 11.50
CA GLU A 296 -2.21 14.33 10.20
C GLU A 296 -2.61 15.29 9.06
N LEU A 297 -3.10 16.48 9.43
CA LEU A 297 -3.62 17.52 8.56
C LEU A 297 -2.61 18.64 8.28
N ARG A 298 -1.51 18.69 9.04
CA ARG A 298 -0.39 19.61 8.81
C ARG A 298 0.55 19.10 7.71
#